data_AF-A0A7H8KHD7-F1
#
_entry.id   AF-A0A7H8KHD7-F1
#
_cell.length_a   1.000
_cell.length_b   1.000
_cell.length_c   1.000
_cell.angle_alpha   90.00
_cell.angle_beta   90.00
_cell.angle_gamma   90.00
#
_symmetry.space_group_name_H-M   'P 1'
#
loop_
_entity.id
_entity.type
_entity.pdbx_description
1 polymer ?
#
loop_
_entity_poly.entity_id
_entity_poly.type
_entity_poly.pdbx_seq_one_letter_code
_entity_poly.pdbx_strand_id
1 'polypeptide(L)'
;MATANPSPTRISAPLWTLWLRFDAAEPTALLGGIFAAKAGYHSYRSRLAGTDYSSGRDVAADKQGSAELAAAIDLTMSTAAMIRYTGRLDKAARARDPRLYTAAGPIIREFIGTLDGKTVYCYVLVGGRPLGVGADAGPDPGRDKSHLWHLHVSIIRRFAADAAALDGLLSVLLGETLAAWQKRTQPAVTPTPTPVPAPSQEVAVKPSDVWSADVIPAARPPHNNADFPTNPHWRASYALQAAVEAARSANSRAGEAVTELLAVRAGQAAILAAVQGLDTAAVLRRVDEIAAEERQRDATLLEALERIESGDLTADEVVRLIGERLTALPAKGN
;
A
#
# COMPACT_ATOMS: atom_id res chain seq x y z
N MET A 1 -14.50 0.64 3.08
CA MET A 1 -14.91 -0.75 2.74
C MET A 1 -13.85 -1.34 1.83
N ALA A 2 -13.41 -2.58 2.04
CA ALA A 2 -12.44 -3.21 1.13
C ALA A 2 -13.10 -3.40 -0.24
N THR A 3 -12.45 -2.94 -1.31
CA THR A 3 -12.98 -3.02 -2.67
C THR A 3 -13.07 -4.49 -3.09
N ALA A 4 -14.23 -4.90 -3.62
CA ALA A 4 -14.42 -6.26 -4.11
C ALA A 4 -13.47 -6.56 -5.27
N ASN A 5 -13.07 -7.83 -5.41
CA ASN A 5 -12.26 -8.28 -6.54
C ASN A 5 -13.03 -8.02 -7.85
N PRO A 6 -12.50 -7.21 -8.79
CA PRO A 6 -13.23 -6.81 -9.99
C PRO A 6 -13.39 -7.95 -11.00
N SER A 7 -12.62 -9.04 -10.88
CA SER A 7 -12.71 -10.18 -11.78
C SER A 7 -12.36 -11.48 -11.05
N PRO A 8 -13.23 -12.00 -10.17
CA PRO A 8 -12.93 -13.17 -9.34
C PRO A 8 -12.71 -14.46 -10.16
N THR A 9 -13.15 -14.50 -11.41
CA THR A 9 -12.88 -15.60 -12.34
C THR A 9 -11.49 -15.55 -12.98
N ARG A 10 -10.80 -14.39 -12.92
CA ARG A 10 -9.49 -14.15 -13.55
C ARG A 10 -8.41 -13.70 -12.57
N ILE A 11 -8.80 -13.21 -11.38
CA ILE A 11 -7.91 -12.74 -10.33
C ILE A 11 -8.21 -13.59 -9.10
N SER A 12 -7.21 -14.28 -8.57
CA SER A 12 -7.39 -15.10 -7.37
C SER A 12 -7.69 -14.22 -6.15
N ALA A 13 -8.44 -14.76 -5.18
CA ALA A 13 -8.65 -14.06 -3.91
C ALA A 13 -7.33 -13.76 -3.16
N PRO A 14 -6.33 -14.67 -3.12
CA PRO A 14 -5.02 -14.37 -2.57
C PRO A 14 -4.27 -13.22 -3.26
N LEU A 15 -4.28 -13.15 -4.60
CA LEU A 15 -3.61 -12.08 -5.35
C LEU A 15 -4.32 -10.74 -5.17
N TRP A 16 -5.66 -10.75 -5.09
CA TRP A 16 -6.42 -9.57 -4.71
C TRP A 16 -6.11 -9.10 -3.28
N THR A 17 -5.97 -10.04 -2.34
CA THR A 17 -5.60 -9.74 -0.95
C THR A 17 -4.20 -9.12 -0.86
N LEU A 18 -3.24 -9.62 -1.66
CA LEU A 18 -1.91 -9.02 -1.78
C LEU A 18 -2.02 -7.55 -2.22
N TRP A 19 -2.79 -7.25 -3.26
CA TRP A 19 -3.03 -5.87 -3.72
C TRP A 19 -3.61 -5.01 -2.60
N LEU A 20 -4.73 -5.43 -1.98
CA LEU A 20 -5.41 -4.64 -0.94
C LEU A 20 -4.49 -4.33 0.25
N ARG A 21 -3.67 -5.30 0.68
CA ARG A 21 -2.73 -5.09 1.78
C ARG A 21 -1.54 -4.22 1.38
N PHE A 22 -1.10 -4.30 0.14
CA PHE A 22 -0.04 -3.44 -0.38
C PHE A 22 -0.51 -1.98 -0.49
N ASP A 23 -1.68 -1.74 -1.08
CA ASP A 23 -2.34 -0.43 -1.19
C ASP A 23 -2.56 0.24 0.19
N ALA A 24 -2.97 -0.56 1.18
CA ALA A 24 -3.10 -0.08 2.55
C ALA A 24 -1.75 0.42 3.12
N ALA A 25 -0.65 -0.25 2.80
CA ALA A 25 0.68 0.04 3.35
C ALA A 25 1.48 1.08 2.54
N GLU A 26 1.21 1.25 1.25
CA GLU A 26 1.90 2.18 0.36
C GLU A 26 0.93 3.23 -0.23
N PRO A 27 0.84 4.43 0.37
CA PRO A 27 -0.12 5.45 -0.05
C PRO A 27 0.05 5.93 -1.50
N THR A 28 1.24 5.81 -2.10
CA THR A 28 1.49 6.22 -3.49
C THR A 28 1.19 5.13 -4.51
N ALA A 29 0.81 3.93 -4.06
CA ALA A 29 0.52 2.82 -4.93
C ALA A 29 -0.81 3.03 -5.67
N LEU A 30 -0.81 2.67 -6.94
CA LEU A 30 -1.98 2.49 -7.77
C LEU A 30 -1.89 1.10 -8.41
N LEU A 31 -3.04 0.47 -8.61
CA LEU A 31 -3.07 -0.81 -9.31
C LEU A 31 -2.83 -0.57 -10.80
N GLY A 32 -1.64 -0.92 -11.29
CA GLY A 32 -1.31 -0.87 -12.72
C GLY A 32 -2.03 -1.96 -13.51
N GLY A 33 -2.33 -3.09 -12.87
CA GLY A 33 -3.16 -4.16 -13.43
C GLY A 33 -2.81 -5.53 -12.87
N ILE A 34 -3.80 -6.44 -12.89
CA ILE A 34 -3.59 -7.87 -12.60
C ILE A 34 -3.95 -8.67 -13.83
N PHE A 35 -5.20 -8.56 -14.28
CA PHE A 35 -5.70 -9.23 -15.46
C PHE A 35 -5.78 -8.30 -16.67
N ALA A 36 -5.23 -8.75 -17.79
CA ALA A 36 -5.47 -8.19 -19.11
C ALA A 36 -5.44 -9.32 -20.14
N ALA A 37 -6.34 -9.28 -21.12
CA ALA A 37 -6.50 -10.33 -22.12
C ALA A 37 -5.43 -10.29 -23.23
N LYS A 38 -4.14 -10.18 -22.85
CA LYS A 38 -2.94 -10.07 -23.71
C LYS A 38 -2.04 -11.31 -23.61
N ALA A 39 -0.93 -11.35 -24.35
CA ALA A 39 0.09 -12.38 -24.17
C ALA A 39 0.81 -12.22 -22.80
N GLY A 40 1.39 -13.30 -22.27
CA GLY A 40 2.12 -13.27 -20.99
C GLY A 40 1.29 -13.44 -19.70
N TYR A 41 1.92 -13.16 -18.56
CA TYR A 41 1.41 -13.49 -17.21
C TYR A 41 0.17 -12.70 -16.76
N HIS A 42 -0.10 -11.52 -17.33
CA HIS A 42 -1.36 -10.80 -17.05
C HIS A 42 -2.61 -11.52 -17.60
N SER A 43 -2.43 -12.52 -18.45
CA SER A 43 -3.51 -13.33 -18.98
C SER A 43 -3.51 -14.71 -18.34
N TYR A 44 -4.56 -15.48 -18.63
CA TYR A 44 -4.74 -16.83 -18.11
C TYR A 44 -4.26 -17.87 -19.12
N ARG A 45 -3.70 -18.97 -18.62
CA ARG A 45 -2.95 -19.96 -19.42
C ARG A 45 -3.76 -20.55 -20.56
N SER A 46 -5.04 -20.90 -20.36
CA SER A 46 -5.85 -21.58 -21.38
C SER A 46 -6.13 -20.72 -22.62
N ARG A 47 -5.96 -19.39 -22.52
CA ARG A 47 -6.03 -18.46 -23.66
C ARG A 47 -4.71 -18.35 -24.43
N LEU A 48 -3.60 -18.70 -23.80
CA LEU A 48 -2.28 -18.48 -24.39
C LEU A 48 -1.92 -19.58 -25.37
N ALA A 49 -1.22 -19.20 -26.44
CA ALA A 49 -0.58 -20.17 -27.32
C ALA A 49 0.46 -20.98 -26.53
N GLY A 50 0.64 -22.26 -26.86
CA GLY A 50 1.67 -23.10 -26.24
C GLY A 50 3.10 -22.62 -26.48
N THR A 51 3.30 -21.69 -27.42
CA THR A 51 4.56 -21.00 -27.68
C THR A 51 4.78 -19.78 -26.79
N ASP A 52 3.79 -19.33 -26.01
CA ASP A 52 3.95 -18.22 -25.08
C ASP A 52 4.85 -18.62 -23.91
N TYR A 53 5.78 -17.75 -23.54
CA TYR A 53 6.76 -18.02 -22.47
C TYR A 53 6.11 -18.28 -21.10
N SER A 54 4.94 -17.72 -20.85
CA SER A 54 4.15 -17.86 -19.62
C SER A 54 3.13 -19.00 -19.67
N SER A 55 3.04 -19.75 -20.79
CA SER A 55 2.16 -20.92 -20.92
C SER A 55 2.73 -22.18 -20.22
N GLY A 56 3.96 -22.09 -19.70
CA GLY A 56 4.74 -23.22 -19.21
C GLY A 56 5.69 -23.84 -20.22
N ARG A 57 5.91 -23.16 -21.35
CA ARG A 57 6.98 -23.47 -22.30
C ARG A 57 8.36 -23.42 -21.63
N ASP A 58 8.66 -22.33 -20.91
CA ASP A 58 9.99 -22.09 -20.33
C ASP A 58 10.11 -22.58 -18.88
N VAL A 59 9.00 -22.53 -18.13
CA VAL A 59 8.95 -22.88 -16.72
C VAL A 59 7.86 -23.93 -16.52
N ALA A 60 8.25 -25.19 -16.30
CA ALA A 60 7.31 -26.31 -16.21
C ALA A 60 6.22 -26.12 -15.12
N ALA A 61 6.56 -25.43 -14.02
CA ALA A 61 5.63 -25.12 -12.95
C ALA A 61 4.45 -24.23 -13.40
N ASP A 62 4.56 -23.48 -14.50
CA ASP A 62 3.44 -22.71 -15.04
C ASP A 62 2.36 -23.58 -15.68
N LYS A 63 2.62 -24.86 -15.95
CA LYS A 63 1.60 -25.84 -16.36
C LYS A 63 0.73 -26.32 -15.18
N GLN A 64 1.08 -25.94 -13.95
CA GLN A 64 0.35 -26.30 -12.73
C GLN A 64 -0.55 -25.14 -12.27
N GLY A 65 -1.39 -25.37 -11.25
CA GLY A 65 -2.38 -24.40 -10.79
C GLY A 65 -3.50 -24.16 -11.82
N SER A 66 -4.33 -23.15 -11.55
CA SER A 66 -5.47 -22.81 -12.40
C SER A 66 -5.02 -22.30 -13.77
N ALA A 67 -5.61 -22.85 -14.82
CA ALA A 67 -5.41 -22.35 -16.18
C ALA A 67 -6.15 -21.04 -16.46
N GLU A 68 -7.04 -20.63 -15.56
CA GLU A 68 -8.04 -19.57 -15.77
C GLU A 68 -7.69 -18.25 -15.05
N LEU A 69 -6.60 -18.22 -14.29
CA LEU A 69 -6.17 -17.07 -13.51
C LEU A 69 -4.97 -16.35 -14.14
N ALA A 70 -4.99 -15.02 -14.05
CA ALA A 70 -3.83 -14.18 -14.24
C ALA A 70 -2.80 -14.45 -13.15
N ALA A 71 -1.54 -14.23 -13.48
CA ALA A 71 -0.40 -14.53 -12.63
C ALA A 71 0.66 -13.42 -12.70
N ALA A 72 0.23 -12.17 -12.87
CA ALA A 72 1.08 -10.99 -12.74
C ALA A 72 0.35 -9.88 -11.99
N ILE A 73 1.13 -8.96 -11.43
CA ILE A 73 0.64 -7.72 -10.86
C ILE A 73 1.61 -6.58 -11.22
N ASP A 74 1.03 -5.47 -11.67
CA ASP A 74 1.72 -4.20 -11.87
C ASP A 74 1.35 -3.26 -10.72
N LEU A 75 2.37 -2.80 -10.00
CA LEU A 75 2.24 -1.84 -8.91
C LEU A 75 2.82 -0.49 -9.37
N THR A 76 1.95 0.43 -9.79
CA THR A 76 2.34 1.79 -10.18
C THR A 76 2.56 2.61 -8.91
N MET A 77 3.66 3.33 -8.81
CA MET A 77 3.98 4.10 -7.60
C MET A 77 5.00 5.20 -7.89
N SER A 78 5.26 6.06 -6.90
CA SER A 78 6.34 7.04 -7.02
C SER A 78 7.70 6.39 -7.30
N THR A 79 8.61 7.10 -7.98
CA THR A 79 9.97 6.59 -8.27
C THR A 79 10.70 6.15 -6.99
N ALA A 80 10.56 6.91 -5.90
CA ALA A 80 11.16 6.57 -4.62
C ALA A 80 10.61 5.26 -4.04
N ALA A 81 9.30 5.03 -4.15
CA ALA A 81 8.68 3.78 -3.76
C ALA A 81 9.18 2.63 -4.64
N MET A 82 9.20 2.78 -5.97
CA MET A 82 9.70 1.74 -6.88
C MET A 82 11.13 1.31 -6.52
N ILE A 83 12.06 2.26 -6.36
CA ILE A 83 13.44 1.98 -5.96
C ILE A 83 13.47 1.13 -4.68
N ARG A 84 12.68 1.50 -3.68
CA ARG A 84 12.60 0.79 -2.40
C ARG A 84 12.07 -0.64 -2.56
N TYR A 85 10.97 -0.85 -3.27
CA TYR A 85 10.36 -2.18 -3.40
C TYR A 85 11.13 -3.09 -4.35
N THR A 86 11.67 -2.56 -5.46
CA THR A 86 12.60 -3.29 -6.34
C THR A 86 13.85 -3.71 -5.56
N GLY A 87 14.43 -2.84 -4.73
CA GLY A 87 15.58 -3.18 -3.88
C GLY A 87 15.28 -4.26 -2.83
N ARG A 88 14.08 -4.27 -2.25
CA ARG A 88 13.64 -5.32 -1.32
C ARG A 88 13.55 -6.68 -2.01
N LEU A 89 12.91 -6.73 -3.18
CA LEU A 89 12.80 -7.96 -3.97
C LEU A 89 14.18 -8.44 -4.44
N ASP A 90 15.05 -7.55 -4.90
CA ASP A 90 16.41 -7.89 -5.30
C ASP A 90 17.22 -8.52 -4.17
N LYS A 91 17.25 -7.84 -3.01
CA LYS A 91 17.94 -8.36 -1.83
C LYS A 91 17.40 -9.73 -1.40
N ALA A 92 16.08 -9.89 -1.36
CA ALA A 92 15.44 -11.14 -0.96
C ALA A 92 15.70 -12.27 -1.99
N ALA A 93 15.60 -11.98 -3.28
CA ALA A 93 15.84 -12.95 -4.34
C ALA A 93 17.29 -13.45 -4.32
N ARG A 94 18.27 -12.54 -4.25
CA ARG A 94 19.71 -12.89 -4.15
C ARG A 94 20.04 -13.68 -2.89
N ALA A 95 19.35 -13.40 -1.79
CA ALA A 95 19.51 -14.14 -0.54
C ALA A 95 18.78 -15.51 -0.53
N ARG A 96 18.08 -15.87 -1.61
CA ARG A 96 17.19 -17.04 -1.68
C ARG A 96 16.20 -17.08 -0.51
N ASP A 97 15.62 -15.92 -0.20
CA ASP A 97 14.72 -15.75 0.94
C ASP A 97 13.56 -16.76 0.87
N PRO A 98 13.28 -17.56 1.92
CA PRO A 98 12.24 -18.59 1.90
C PRO A 98 10.83 -18.02 1.69
N ARG A 99 10.65 -16.71 1.75
CA ARG A 99 9.40 -16.03 1.38
C ARG A 99 9.20 -15.89 -0.13
N LEU A 100 10.26 -16.06 -0.93
CA LEU A 100 10.22 -16.11 -2.39
C LEU A 100 10.52 -17.52 -2.95
N TYR A 101 10.90 -18.47 -2.10
CA TYR A 101 11.28 -19.83 -2.47
C TYR A 101 10.55 -20.87 -1.65
N THR A 102 9.97 -21.85 -2.33
CA THR A 102 9.38 -23.06 -1.72
C THR A 102 10.28 -24.26 -2.00
N ALA A 103 9.98 -25.41 -1.38
CA ALA A 103 10.60 -26.68 -1.73
C ALA A 103 10.42 -27.06 -3.21
N ALA A 104 9.40 -26.52 -3.89
CA ALA A 104 9.14 -26.75 -5.30
C ALA A 104 9.83 -25.73 -6.24
N GLY A 105 10.63 -24.81 -5.69
CA GLY A 105 11.26 -23.71 -6.43
C GLY A 105 10.69 -22.33 -6.07
N PRO A 106 11.11 -21.27 -6.79
CA PRO A 106 10.66 -19.92 -6.49
C PRO A 106 9.20 -19.69 -6.81
N ILE A 107 8.63 -18.69 -6.16
CA ILE A 107 7.22 -18.28 -6.24
C ILE A 107 6.98 -17.36 -7.43
N ILE A 108 7.95 -16.49 -7.71
CA ILE A 108 7.92 -15.54 -8.82
C ILE A 108 8.92 -15.97 -9.89
N ARG A 109 8.60 -15.70 -11.15
CA ARG A 109 9.53 -15.90 -12.27
C ARG A 109 10.48 -14.73 -12.40
N GLU A 110 9.94 -13.53 -12.48
CA GLU A 110 10.70 -12.31 -12.66
C GLU A 110 9.99 -11.13 -12.01
N PHE A 111 10.77 -10.12 -11.66
CA PHE A 111 10.25 -8.80 -11.36
C PHE A 111 11.00 -7.76 -12.19
N ILE A 112 10.30 -6.68 -12.55
CA ILE A 112 10.83 -5.60 -13.38
C ILE A 112 10.45 -4.26 -12.73
N GLY A 113 11.43 -3.40 -12.50
CA GLY A 113 11.23 -2.08 -11.92
C GLY A 113 12.48 -1.24 -12.13
N THR A 114 12.96 -0.57 -11.08
CA THR A 114 14.18 0.25 -11.16
C THR A 114 14.89 0.32 -9.80
N LEU A 115 16.21 0.43 -9.81
CA LEU A 115 17.03 0.64 -8.60
C LEU A 115 17.56 2.07 -8.48
N ASP A 116 17.43 2.88 -9.53
CA ASP A 116 17.99 4.24 -9.63
C ASP A 116 16.98 5.28 -10.16
N GLY A 117 15.78 4.84 -10.57
CA GLY A 117 14.76 5.68 -11.17
C GLY A 117 14.99 6.02 -12.65
N LYS A 118 16.04 5.48 -13.27
CA LYS A 118 16.49 5.85 -14.62
C LYS A 118 16.64 4.63 -15.53
N THR A 119 17.08 3.51 -14.97
CA THR A 119 17.40 2.28 -15.67
C THR A 119 16.36 1.22 -15.32
N VAL A 120 15.85 0.53 -16.33
CA VAL A 120 14.97 -0.62 -16.13
C VAL A 120 15.79 -1.76 -15.54
N TYR A 121 15.35 -2.26 -14.40
CA TYR A 121 15.95 -3.39 -13.71
C TYR A 121 15.02 -4.60 -13.84
N CYS A 122 15.54 -5.71 -14.36
CA CYS A 122 14.83 -6.98 -14.44
C CYS A 122 15.67 -8.04 -13.75
N TYR A 123 15.04 -8.81 -12.88
CA TYR A 123 15.67 -9.96 -12.22
C TYR A 123 14.81 -11.19 -12.43
N VAL A 124 15.42 -12.28 -12.92
CA VAL A 124 14.75 -13.54 -13.26
C VAL A 124 15.20 -14.63 -12.30
N LEU A 125 14.27 -15.17 -11.51
CA LEU A 125 14.53 -16.18 -10.48
C LEU A 125 14.54 -17.61 -11.04
N VAL A 126 13.89 -17.86 -12.20
CA VAL A 126 13.89 -19.17 -12.87
C VAL A 126 14.14 -19.08 -14.35
N GLY A 127 15.00 -19.99 -14.82
CA GLY A 127 15.16 -20.31 -16.23
C GLY A 127 16.03 -19.31 -16.98
N GLY A 128 16.96 -19.88 -17.76
CA GLY A 128 17.66 -19.20 -18.82
C GLY A 128 16.72 -18.83 -19.97
N ARG A 129 17.06 -17.75 -20.62
CA ARG A 129 16.26 -17.12 -21.67
C ARG A 129 16.36 -17.81 -23.05
N PRO A 130 15.37 -17.57 -23.94
CA PRO A 130 15.58 -17.48 -25.39
C PRO A 130 16.46 -16.28 -25.84
N LEU A 131 16.53 -15.21 -25.04
CA LEU A 131 17.39 -14.01 -25.18
C LEU A 131 18.67 -13.97 -24.28
N GLY A 132 19.26 -15.11 -23.90
CA GLY A 132 20.65 -15.16 -23.43
C GLY A 132 21.05 -14.69 -22.02
N VAL A 133 20.13 -14.26 -21.14
CA VAL A 133 20.44 -14.08 -19.69
C VAL A 133 20.02 -15.31 -18.88
N GLY A 134 20.92 -15.81 -18.03
CA GLY A 134 20.70 -16.96 -17.17
C GLY A 134 19.73 -16.68 -16.01
N ALA A 135 19.35 -17.73 -15.27
CA ALA A 135 18.76 -17.54 -13.95
C ALA A 135 19.72 -16.72 -13.07
N ASP A 136 19.18 -15.92 -12.15
CA ASP A 136 19.94 -15.00 -11.28
C ASP A 136 20.64 -13.85 -12.04
N ALA A 137 20.30 -13.61 -13.30
CA ALA A 137 20.85 -12.49 -14.07
C ALA A 137 20.22 -11.14 -13.70
N GLY A 138 21.09 -10.14 -13.52
CA GLY A 138 20.75 -8.72 -13.39
C GLY A 138 20.78 -7.97 -14.73
N PRO A 139 20.76 -6.63 -14.67
CA PRO A 139 19.98 -5.69 -15.52
C PRO A 139 19.84 -6.09 -17.00
N ASP A 140 18.61 -5.99 -17.52
CA ASP A 140 18.31 -6.19 -18.95
C ASP A 140 18.03 -4.85 -19.65
N PRO A 141 19.01 -4.25 -20.34
CA PRO A 141 18.84 -2.98 -21.04
C PRO A 141 17.89 -3.06 -22.24
N GLY A 142 17.45 -4.25 -22.66
CA GLY A 142 16.53 -4.46 -23.78
C GLY A 142 15.04 -4.37 -23.42
N ARG A 143 14.68 -4.17 -22.15
CA ARG A 143 13.27 -4.05 -21.73
C ARG A 143 12.71 -2.65 -22.02
N ASP A 144 11.42 -2.62 -22.33
CA ASP A 144 10.68 -1.39 -22.58
C ASP A 144 10.68 -0.44 -21.36
N LYS A 145 10.80 0.86 -21.63
CA LYS A 145 10.89 1.93 -20.63
C LYS A 145 9.59 2.14 -19.86
N SER A 146 8.46 1.56 -20.29
CA SER A 146 7.21 1.58 -19.52
C SER A 146 7.35 1.00 -18.10
N HIS A 147 8.35 0.14 -17.85
CA HIS A 147 8.69 -0.39 -16.52
C HIS A 147 9.38 0.63 -15.60
N LEU A 148 9.63 1.86 -16.06
CA LEU A 148 10.05 2.97 -15.21
C LEU A 148 8.86 3.66 -14.51
N TRP A 149 7.64 3.17 -14.72
CA TRP A 149 6.42 3.72 -14.10
C TRP A 149 5.73 2.74 -13.13
N HIS A 150 6.11 1.46 -13.14
CA HIS A 150 5.53 0.44 -12.26
C HIS A 150 6.53 -0.67 -11.93
N LEU A 151 6.31 -1.34 -10.80
CA LEU A 151 6.93 -2.62 -10.48
C LEU A 151 6.05 -3.75 -11.02
N HIS A 152 6.54 -4.43 -12.05
CA HIS A 152 5.92 -5.65 -12.58
C HIS A 152 6.42 -6.87 -11.80
N VAL A 153 5.52 -7.76 -11.40
CA VAL A 153 5.87 -9.05 -10.79
C VAL A 153 5.14 -10.17 -11.50
N SER A 154 5.90 -11.04 -12.17
CA SER A 154 5.39 -12.28 -12.77
C SER A 154 5.44 -13.41 -11.74
N ILE A 155 4.28 -13.91 -11.34
CA ILE A 155 4.10 -15.01 -10.40
C ILE A 155 4.04 -16.31 -11.20
N ILE A 156 4.75 -17.35 -10.76
CA ILE A 156 4.63 -18.67 -11.38
C ILE A 156 3.20 -19.18 -11.17
N ARG A 157 2.52 -19.61 -12.23
CA ARG A 157 1.06 -19.84 -12.24
C ARG A 157 0.59 -20.83 -11.18
N ARG A 158 1.43 -21.79 -10.81
CA ARG A 158 1.19 -22.71 -9.67
C ARG A 158 0.80 -21.95 -8.39
N PHE A 159 1.46 -20.83 -8.12
CA PHE A 159 1.31 -20.05 -6.89
C PHE A 159 0.36 -18.86 -7.02
N ALA A 160 -0.24 -18.63 -8.19
CA ALA A 160 -1.12 -17.49 -8.43
C ALA A 160 -2.38 -17.48 -7.53
N ALA A 161 -2.75 -18.63 -6.96
CA ALA A 161 -3.83 -18.78 -5.98
C ALA A 161 -3.36 -19.36 -4.63
N ASP A 162 -2.05 -19.39 -4.37
CA ASP A 162 -1.48 -19.89 -3.12
C ASP A 162 -1.36 -18.74 -2.10
N ALA A 163 -2.18 -18.79 -1.05
CA ALA A 163 -2.22 -17.75 -0.04
C ALA A 163 -0.93 -17.62 0.76
N ALA A 164 -0.25 -18.74 1.06
CA ALA A 164 0.99 -18.71 1.83
C ALA A 164 2.12 -18.14 0.99
N ALA A 165 2.18 -18.51 -0.30
CA ALA A 165 3.18 -18.00 -1.22
C ALA A 165 3.04 -16.48 -1.44
N LEU A 166 1.81 -15.99 -1.61
CA LEU A 166 1.55 -14.57 -1.81
C LEU A 166 1.67 -13.75 -0.52
N ASP A 167 1.44 -14.33 0.66
CA ASP A 167 1.78 -13.68 1.94
C ASP A 167 3.30 -13.52 2.11
N GLY A 168 4.10 -14.52 1.70
CA GLY A 168 5.56 -14.42 1.67
C GLY A 168 6.05 -13.30 0.74
N LEU A 169 5.54 -13.25 -0.49
CA LEU A 169 5.86 -12.16 -1.43
C LEU A 169 5.48 -10.78 -0.85
N LEU A 170 4.28 -10.66 -0.28
CA LEU A 170 3.83 -9.43 0.37
C LEU A 170 4.72 -9.04 1.55
N SER A 171 5.13 -9.99 2.39
CA SER A 171 6.05 -9.79 3.51
C SER A 171 7.36 -9.14 3.06
N VAL A 172 7.95 -9.65 1.97
CA VAL A 172 9.16 -9.07 1.36
C VAL A 172 8.90 -7.65 0.87
N LEU A 173 7.80 -7.44 0.14
CA LEU A 173 7.43 -6.11 -0.34
C LEU A 173 7.29 -5.12 0.81
N LEU A 174 6.58 -5.48 1.88
CA LEU A 174 6.38 -4.60 3.04
C LEU A 174 7.65 -4.37 3.87
N GLY A 175 8.72 -5.14 3.63
CA GLY A 175 9.96 -5.05 4.39
C GLY A 175 9.86 -5.66 5.79
N GLU A 176 8.89 -6.56 6.01
CA GLU A 176 8.81 -7.39 7.21
C GLU A 176 10.13 -8.19 7.32
N THR A 177 10.65 -8.36 8.53
CA THR A 177 11.86 -9.17 8.71
C THR A 177 11.51 -10.65 8.56
N LEU A 178 12.48 -11.47 8.12
CA LEU A 178 12.25 -12.92 7.99
C LEU A 178 11.81 -13.53 9.34
N ALA A 179 12.41 -13.11 10.44
CA ALA A 179 12.05 -13.59 11.78
C ALA A 179 10.61 -13.21 12.18
N ALA A 180 10.16 -11.98 11.87
CA ALA A 180 8.79 -11.56 12.15
C ALA A 180 7.78 -12.36 11.32
N TRP A 181 8.06 -12.57 10.03
CA TRP A 181 7.23 -13.40 9.16
C TRP A 181 7.14 -14.83 9.66
N GLN A 182 8.28 -15.47 9.97
CA GLN A 182 8.33 -16.84 10.51
C GLN A 182 7.55 -16.96 11.81
N LYS A 183 7.69 -15.98 12.73
CA LYS A 183 6.93 -15.98 13.99
C LYS A 183 5.42 -15.93 13.77
N ARG A 184 4.95 -15.22 12.73
CA ARG A 184 3.52 -15.08 12.41
C ARG A 184 2.97 -16.27 11.61
N THR A 185 3.78 -16.92 10.79
CA THR A 185 3.33 -17.99 9.88
C THR A 185 3.62 -19.40 10.38
N GLN A 186 4.56 -19.57 11.32
CA GLN A 186 4.71 -20.85 12.00
C GLN A 186 3.42 -21.13 12.77
N PRO A 187 2.80 -22.30 12.58
CA PRO A 187 1.74 -22.72 13.48
C PRO A 187 2.31 -22.61 14.88
N ALA A 188 1.56 -21.96 15.79
CA ALA A 188 1.89 -22.00 17.20
C ALA A 188 2.15 -23.47 17.50
N VAL A 189 3.39 -23.79 17.88
CA VAL A 189 3.73 -25.15 18.27
C VAL A 189 2.82 -25.41 19.44
N THR A 190 1.70 -26.13 19.21
CA THR A 190 0.85 -26.58 20.29
C THR A 190 1.82 -27.30 21.20
N PRO A 191 2.09 -26.81 22.42
CA PRO A 191 3.03 -27.47 23.29
C PRO A 191 2.55 -28.91 23.35
N THR A 192 3.37 -29.84 22.85
CA THR A 192 3.07 -31.26 22.92
C THR A 192 2.58 -31.50 24.33
N PRO A 193 1.36 -32.02 24.55
CA PRO A 193 0.87 -32.26 25.90
C PRO A 193 1.99 -33.03 26.58
N THR A 194 2.60 -32.39 27.58
CA THR A 194 3.71 -32.98 28.30
C THR A 194 3.19 -34.34 28.75
N PRO A 195 3.85 -35.48 28.40
CA PRO A 195 3.41 -36.76 28.90
C PRO A 195 3.22 -36.58 30.40
N VAL A 196 2.00 -36.81 30.89
CA VAL A 196 1.65 -36.61 32.29
C VAL A 196 2.74 -37.30 33.10
N PRO A 197 3.61 -36.55 33.80
CA PRO A 197 4.64 -37.17 34.59
C PRO A 197 3.91 -38.01 35.64
N ALA A 198 4.37 -39.25 35.86
CA ALA A 198 4.10 -39.88 37.15
C ALA A 198 4.44 -38.85 38.25
N PRO A 199 3.63 -38.73 39.31
CA PRO A 199 3.65 -37.59 40.24
C PRO A 199 5.06 -37.36 40.77
N SER A 200 5.75 -36.44 40.12
CA SER A 200 7.04 -35.93 40.53
C SER A 200 6.73 -34.76 41.44
N GLN A 201 7.37 -34.74 42.60
CA GLN A 201 7.13 -33.77 43.65
C GLN A 201 7.08 -32.34 43.10
N GLU A 202 6.08 -31.61 43.58
CA GLU A 202 5.85 -30.19 43.38
C GLU A 202 7.14 -29.39 43.63
N VAL A 203 7.80 -28.92 42.56
CA VAL A 203 8.98 -28.06 42.70
C VAL A 203 8.50 -26.63 42.90
N ALA A 204 8.82 -26.08 44.07
CA ALA A 204 8.52 -24.70 44.42
C ALA A 204 9.26 -23.71 43.49
N VAL A 205 8.50 -22.84 42.82
CA VAL A 205 9.01 -21.71 42.02
C VAL A 205 9.70 -20.70 42.94
N LYS A 206 10.90 -20.22 42.57
CA LYS A 206 11.67 -19.24 43.35
C LYS A 206 11.45 -17.81 42.84
N PRO A 207 11.52 -16.78 43.68
CA PRO A 207 11.43 -15.38 43.24
C PRO A 207 12.52 -14.96 42.22
N SER A 208 13.72 -15.55 42.28
CA SER A 208 14.73 -15.43 41.22
C SER A 208 14.17 -15.79 39.85
N ASP A 209 13.20 -16.71 39.83
CA ASP A 209 12.60 -17.29 38.64
C ASP A 209 11.63 -16.34 37.96
N VAL A 210 11.22 -15.24 38.58
CA VAL A 210 10.43 -14.16 37.94
C VAL A 210 11.32 -13.00 37.53
N TRP A 211 12.41 -12.78 38.27
CA TRP A 211 13.56 -12.01 37.78
C TRP A 211 14.32 -12.75 36.66
N SER A 212 13.98 -14.02 36.42
CA SER A 212 14.43 -14.84 35.31
C SER A 212 13.30 -15.53 34.52
N ALA A 213 12.03 -15.15 34.75
CA ALA A 213 10.90 -15.45 33.89
C ALA A 213 10.57 -14.16 33.18
N ASP A 214 11.00 -14.14 31.94
CA ASP A 214 11.29 -12.99 31.11
C ASP A 214 10.03 -12.25 30.63
N VAL A 215 9.21 -11.72 31.55
CA VAL A 215 7.87 -11.20 31.22
C VAL A 215 7.43 -9.96 32.02
N ILE A 216 8.12 -9.60 33.11
CA ILE A 216 7.71 -8.47 33.97
C ILE A 216 8.59 -7.23 33.76
N PRO A 217 7.98 -6.07 33.50
CA PRO A 217 8.48 -4.77 33.93
C PRO A 217 7.96 -4.46 35.35
N ALA A 218 8.84 -4.18 36.31
CA ALA A 218 8.48 -3.58 37.61
C ALA A 218 9.68 -2.77 38.11
N ALA A 219 9.63 -1.61 38.78
CA ALA A 219 8.54 -0.80 39.33
C ALA A 219 8.65 0.68 38.85
N ARG A 220 7.64 1.52 39.13
CA ARG A 220 7.64 3.00 39.24
C ARG A 220 6.95 3.32 40.60
N PRO A 221 7.55 4.08 41.51
CA PRO A 221 6.94 5.36 41.92
C PRO A 221 8.01 6.44 41.96
N PRO A 222 7.72 7.74 42.20
CA PRO A 222 8.79 8.57 42.72
C PRO A 222 9.07 8.10 44.16
N HIS A 223 9.95 7.10 44.30
CA HIS A 223 10.77 6.83 45.49
C HIS A 223 10.09 6.31 46.78
N ASN A 224 9.46 5.12 46.74
CA ASN A 224 9.13 4.40 47.98
C ASN A 224 10.24 3.47 48.51
N ASN A 225 11.40 3.40 47.84
CA ASN A 225 12.54 2.61 48.30
C ASN A 225 13.64 3.58 48.74
N ALA A 226 13.79 3.78 50.06
CA ALA A 226 14.76 4.72 50.61
C ALA A 226 16.22 4.37 50.24
N ASP A 227 16.48 3.11 49.90
CA ASP A 227 17.76 2.60 49.42
C ASP A 227 17.90 2.61 47.88
N PHE A 228 16.91 3.10 47.12
CA PHE A 228 16.98 3.21 45.65
C PHE A 228 18.27 3.88 45.14
N PRO A 229 18.78 4.97 45.75
CA PRO A 229 20.03 5.56 45.30
C PRO A 229 21.23 4.60 45.39
N THR A 230 21.17 3.65 46.33
CA THR A 230 22.27 2.75 46.69
C THR A 230 22.04 1.28 46.30
N ASN A 231 20.82 0.90 45.91
CA ASN A 231 20.44 -0.48 45.61
C ASN A 231 20.37 -0.72 44.08
N PRO A 232 21.31 -1.51 43.52
CA PRO A 232 21.41 -1.73 42.08
C PRO A 232 20.24 -2.54 41.50
N HIS A 233 19.62 -3.42 42.29
CA HIS A 233 18.47 -4.21 41.86
C HIS A 233 17.27 -3.31 41.55
N TRP A 234 17.05 -2.29 42.39
CA TRP A 234 15.98 -1.33 42.17
C TRP A 234 16.22 -0.50 40.91
N ARG A 235 17.41 0.06 40.73
CA ARG A 235 17.73 0.86 39.53
C ARG A 235 17.50 0.08 38.23
N ALA A 236 17.89 -1.19 38.17
CA ALA A 236 17.68 -2.04 37.01
C ALA A 236 16.18 -2.29 36.73
N SER A 237 15.42 -2.58 37.78
CA SER A 237 13.98 -2.80 37.75
C SER A 237 13.23 -1.56 37.19
N TYR A 238 13.53 -0.36 37.70
CA TYR A 238 12.93 0.90 37.23
C TYR A 238 13.25 1.21 35.76
N ALA A 239 14.48 0.96 35.31
CA ALA A 239 14.88 1.19 33.92
C ALA A 239 14.16 0.26 32.93
N LEU A 240 14.01 -1.03 33.29
CA LEU A 240 13.28 -2.01 32.49
C LEU A 240 11.79 -1.65 32.38
N GLN A 241 11.19 -1.20 33.47
CA GLN A 241 9.82 -0.69 33.43
C GLN A 241 9.68 0.52 32.50
N ALA A 242 10.53 1.53 32.67
CA ALA A 242 10.46 2.73 31.85
C ALA A 242 10.58 2.44 30.35
N ALA A 243 11.44 1.49 29.97
CA ALA A 243 11.60 1.05 28.59
C ALA A 243 10.34 0.34 28.04
N VAL A 244 9.74 -0.56 28.82
CA VAL A 244 8.50 -1.26 28.38
C VAL A 244 7.34 -0.28 28.23
N GLU A 245 7.22 0.70 29.12
CA GLU A 245 6.17 1.72 29.02
C GLU A 245 6.40 2.69 27.87
N ALA A 246 7.66 3.07 27.59
CA ALA A 246 8.00 3.87 26.42
C ALA A 246 7.66 3.12 25.12
N ALA A 247 7.96 1.82 25.05
CA ALA A 247 7.61 0.98 23.90
C ALA A 247 6.09 0.84 23.71
N ARG A 248 5.34 0.63 24.81
CA ARG A 248 3.87 0.60 24.78
C ARG A 248 3.29 1.94 24.33
N SER A 249 3.82 3.05 24.84
CA SER A 249 3.40 4.40 24.44
C SER A 249 3.73 4.71 22.98
N ALA A 250 4.90 4.30 22.48
CA ALA A 250 5.24 4.42 21.06
C ALA A 250 4.31 3.59 20.16
N ASN A 251 3.99 2.35 20.56
CA ASN A 251 3.02 1.53 19.84
C ASN A 251 1.61 2.12 19.84
N SER A 252 1.16 2.73 20.95
CA SER A 252 -0.12 3.44 21.00
C SER A 252 -0.15 4.62 20.03
N ARG A 253 0.88 5.48 20.07
CA ARG A 253 1.00 6.64 19.16
C ARG A 253 1.07 6.23 17.70
N ALA A 254 1.74 5.11 17.39
CA ALA A 254 1.76 4.56 16.04
C ALA A 254 0.36 4.05 15.62
N GLY A 255 -0.37 3.39 16.53
CA GLY A 255 -1.76 2.99 16.30
C GLY A 255 -2.67 4.19 16.03
N GLU A 256 -2.58 5.23 16.86
CA GLU A 256 -3.32 6.49 16.69
C GLU A 256 -2.99 7.18 15.36
N ALA A 257 -1.71 7.29 14.99
CA ALA A 257 -1.28 7.87 13.72
C ALA A 257 -1.81 7.06 12.52
N VAL A 258 -1.86 5.72 12.62
CA VAL A 258 -2.48 4.87 11.59
C VAL A 258 -3.98 5.14 11.51
N THR A 259 -4.68 5.27 12.63
CA THR A 259 -6.11 5.62 12.66
C THR A 259 -6.38 6.99 12.04
N GLU A 260 -5.57 8.00 12.37
CA GLU A 260 -5.67 9.35 11.78
C GLU A 260 -5.42 9.31 10.28
N LEU A 261 -4.38 8.58 9.82
CA LEU A 261 -4.10 8.41 8.39
C LEU A 261 -5.28 7.73 7.66
N LEU A 262 -5.90 6.73 8.27
CA LEU A 262 -7.09 6.07 7.71
C LEU A 262 -8.29 7.03 7.64
N ALA A 263 -8.48 7.90 8.64
CA ALA A 263 -9.53 8.92 8.63
C ALA A 263 -9.28 9.98 7.55
N VAL A 264 -8.04 10.45 7.39
CA VAL A 264 -7.64 11.36 6.31
C VAL A 264 -7.89 10.71 4.95
N ARG A 265 -7.51 9.43 4.77
CA ARG A 265 -7.76 8.69 3.53
C ARG A 265 -9.25 8.52 3.24
N ALA A 266 -10.06 8.23 4.26
CA ALA A 266 -11.52 8.16 4.11
C ALA A 266 -12.10 9.51 3.65
N GLY A 267 -11.59 10.62 4.20
CA GLY A 267 -11.92 11.97 3.75
C GLY A 267 -11.52 12.24 2.30
N GLN A 268 -10.30 11.88 1.91
CA GLN A 268 -9.81 12.03 0.52
C GLN A 268 -10.62 11.18 -0.46
N ALA A 269 -10.98 9.95 -0.09
CA ALA A 269 -11.83 9.08 -0.91
C ALA A 269 -13.25 9.67 -1.08
N ALA A 270 -13.81 10.27 -0.02
CA ALA A 270 -15.09 10.96 -0.09
C ALA A 270 -15.03 12.19 -1.01
N ILE A 271 -13.96 12.99 -0.93
CA ILE A 271 -13.71 14.13 -1.84
C ILE A 271 -13.58 13.64 -3.28
N LEU A 272 -12.79 12.61 -3.53
CA LEU A 272 -12.60 12.06 -4.88
C LEU A 272 -13.91 11.52 -5.47
N ALA A 273 -14.72 10.81 -4.67
CA ALA A 273 -16.04 10.35 -5.10
C ALA A 273 -17.00 11.51 -5.43
N ALA A 274 -16.98 12.57 -4.62
CA ALA A 274 -17.74 13.79 -4.90
C ALA A 274 -17.29 14.45 -6.21
N VAL A 275 -15.98 14.50 -6.48
CA VAL A 275 -15.43 15.08 -7.71
C VAL A 275 -15.69 14.20 -8.94
N GLN A 276 -15.58 12.87 -8.82
CA GLN A 276 -15.85 11.94 -9.92
C GLN A 276 -17.32 11.88 -10.34
N GLY A 277 -18.24 12.22 -9.43
CA GLY A 277 -19.66 12.37 -9.74
C GLY A 277 -20.01 13.68 -10.44
N LEU A 278 -19.09 14.65 -10.52
CA LEU A 278 -19.32 15.90 -11.23
C LEU A 278 -19.11 15.69 -12.73
N ASP A 279 -20.13 16.03 -13.51
CA ASP A 279 -19.97 16.24 -14.94
C ASP A 279 -19.09 17.48 -15.14
N THR A 280 -17.80 17.27 -15.40
CA THR A 280 -16.84 18.34 -15.65
C THR A 280 -17.31 19.29 -16.75
N ALA A 281 -18.04 18.80 -17.76
CA ALA A 281 -18.59 19.65 -18.80
C ALA A 281 -19.75 20.51 -18.27
N ALA A 282 -20.60 19.99 -17.37
CA ALA A 282 -21.62 20.79 -16.70
C ALA A 282 -21.03 21.85 -15.76
N VAL A 283 -19.96 21.52 -15.02
CA VAL A 283 -19.27 22.48 -14.16
C VAL A 283 -18.63 23.60 -15.00
N LEU A 284 -17.93 23.26 -16.09
CA LEU A 284 -17.34 24.26 -16.98
C LEU A 284 -18.41 25.12 -17.64
N ARG A 285 -19.53 24.54 -18.12
CA ARG A 285 -20.67 25.32 -18.62
C ARG A 285 -21.18 26.29 -17.56
N ARG A 286 -21.33 25.86 -16.30
CA ARG A 286 -21.80 26.74 -15.24
C ARG A 286 -20.80 27.87 -14.93
N VAL A 287 -19.50 27.59 -14.99
CA VAL A 287 -18.46 28.62 -14.86
C VAL A 287 -18.54 29.63 -16.00
N ASP A 288 -18.71 29.18 -17.23
CA ASP A 288 -18.84 30.05 -18.41
C ASP A 288 -20.13 30.91 -18.35
N GLU A 289 -21.24 30.33 -17.88
CA GLU A 289 -22.49 31.04 -17.62
C GLU A 289 -22.29 32.15 -16.58
N ILE A 290 -21.71 31.83 -15.42
CA ILE A 290 -21.44 32.82 -14.37
C ILE A 290 -20.49 33.92 -14.89
N ALA A 291 -19.44 33.56 -15.63
CA ALA A 291 -18.54 34.53 -16.22
C ALA A 291 -19.23 35.44 -17.26
N ALA A 292 -20.20 34.91 -18.00
CA ALA A 292 -21.02 35.70 -18.92
C ALA A 292 -21.97 36.65 -18.18
N GLU A 293 -22.62 36.17 -17.11
CA GLU A 293 -23.46 36.98 -16.22
C GLU A 293 -22.66 38.15 -15.60
N GLU A 294 -21.43 37.89 -15.16
CA GLU A 294 -20.54 38.93 -14.63
C GLU A 294 -20.10 39.94 -15.69
N ARG A 295 -19.68 39.48 -16.88
CA ARG A 295 -19.34 40.40 -17.98
C ARG A 295 -20.52 41.30 -18.38
N GLN A 296 -21.73 40.75 -18.38
CA GLN A 296 -22.93 41.53 -18.68
C GLN A 296 -23.19 42.58 -17.59
N ARG A 297 -23.02 42.21 -16.31
CA ARG A 297 -23.13 43.16 -15.18
C ARG A 297 -22.12 44.31 -15.32
N ASP A 298 -20.87 44.00 -15.63
CA ASP A 298 -19.81 44.99 -15.78
C ASP A 298 -20.07 45.92 -16.97
N ALA A 299 -20.50 45.37 -18.11
CA ALA A 299 -20.84 46.15 -19.30
C ALA A 299 -21.96 47.16 -19.01
N THR A 300 -23.00 46.75 -18.29
CA THR A 300 -24.08 47.70 -17.94
C THR A 300 -23.67 48.67 -16.82
N LEU A 301 -22.70 48.32 -15.97
CA LEU A 301 -22.16 49.28 -15.01
C LEU A 301 -21.36 50.38 -15.73
N LEU A 302 -20.57 49.99 -16.74
CA LEU A 302 -19.88 50.92 -17.63
C LEU A 302 -20.85 51.85 -18.35
N GLU A 303 -21.93 51.32 -18.94
CA GLU A 303 -22.96 52.14 -19.59
C GLU A 303 -23.61 53.14 -18.62
N ALA A 304 -23.86 52.72 -17.36
CA ALA A 304 -24.38 53.62 -16.34
C ALA A 304 -23.37 54.74 -16.01
N LEU A 305 -22.07 54.42 -15.93
CA LEU A 305 -21.01 55.40 -15.71
C LEU A 305 -20.88 56.39 -16.88
N GLU A 306 -20.95 55.92 -18.12
CA GLU A 306 -20.90 56.77 -19.31
C GLU A 306 -22.08 57.78 -19.33
N ARG A 307 -23.28 57.34 -18.94
CA ARG A 307 -24.46 58.21 -18.81
C ARG A 307 -24.36 59.24 -17.69
N ILE A 308 -23.54 58.97 -16.67
CA ILE A 308 -23.22 59.98 -15.64
C ILE A 308 -22.29 61.02 -16.22
N GLU A 309 -21.26 60.57 -16.94
CA GLU A 309 -20.26 61.46 -17.54
C GLU A 309 -20.87 62.37 -18.62
N SER A 310 -21.87 61.89 -19.36
CA SER A 310 -22.64 62.69 -20.32
C SER A 310 -23.63 63.67 -19.68
N GLY A 311 -23.91 63.54 -18.38
CA GLY A 311 -24.91 64.33 -17.66
C GLY A 311 -26.37 63.87 -17.87
N ASP A 312 -26.57 62.69 -18.49
CA ASP A 312 -27.90 62.11 -18.73
C ASP A 312 -28.55 61.48 -17.48
N LEU A 313 -27.78 61.33 -16.40
CA LEU A 313 -28.25 60.84 -15.10
C LEU A 313 -27.80 61.74 -13.96
N THR A 314 -28.71 62.04 -13.05
CA THR A 314 -28.40 62.72 -11.79
C THR A 314 -27.77 61.76 -10.77
N ALA A 315 -27.00 62.29 -9.81
CA ALA A 315 -26.38 61.46 -8.77
C ALA A 315 -27.39 60.62 -7.96
N ASP A 316 -28.60 61.14 -7.73
CA ASP A 316 -29.65 60.41 -7.00
C ASP A 316 -30.22 59.24 -7.83
N GLU A 317 -30.35 59.42 -9.15
CA GLU A 317 -30.78 58.35 -10.04
C GLU A 317 -29.75 57.23 -10.11
N VAL A 318 -28.46 57.56 -10.03
CA VAL A 318 -27.36 56.58 -9.98
C VAL A 318 -27.39 55.77 -8.70
N VAL A 319 -27.52 56.43 -7.55
CA VAL A 319 -27.61 55.75 -6.25
C VAL A 319 -28.81 54.82 -6.21
N ARG A 320 -29.95 55.25 -6.77
CA ARG A 320 -31.15 54.41 -6.91
C ARG A 320 -30.90 53.20 -7.81
N LEU A 321 -30.26 53.38 -8.97
CA LEU A 321 -29.97 52.31 -9.93
C LEU A 321 -29.00 51.25 -9.36
N ILE A 322 -27.99 51.69 -8.62
CA ILE A 322 -27.06 50.82 -7.89
C ILE A 322 -27.80 50.08 -6.77
N GLY A 323 -28.65 50.79 -6.00
CA GLY A 323 -29.45 50.22 -4.93
C GLY A 323 -30.39 49.12 -5.41
N GLU A 324 -31.20 49.40 -6.44
CA GLU A 324 -32.12 48.43 -7.06
C GLU A 324 -31.38 47.17 -7.52
N ARG A 325 -30.17 47.33 -8.07
CA ARG A 325 -29.33 46.21 -8.51
C ARG A 325 -28.77 45.36 -7.38
N LEU A 326 -28.28 45.98 -6.31
CA LEU A 326 -27.77 45.25 -5.16
C LEU A 326 -28.88 44.45 -4.47
N THR A 327 -30.12 44.93 -4.51
CA THR A 327 -31.30 44.23 -3.99
C THR A 327 -31.90 43.20 -4.94
N ALA A 328 -31.68 43.31 -6.24
CA ALA A 328 -32.18 42.36 -7.24
C ALA A 328 -31.33 41.08 -7.37
N LEU A 329 -30.23 40.96 -6.61
CA LEU A 329 -29.48 39.71 -6.54
C LEU A 329 -30.39 38.61 -5.98
N PRO A 330 -30.58 37.48 -6.70
CA PRO A 330 -31.44 36.42 -6.21
C PRO A 330 -30.91 35.95 -4.85
N ALA A 331 -31.79 35.87 -3.86
CA ALA A 331 -31.47 35.27 -2.57
C ALA A 331 -30.85 33.89 -2.86
N LYS A 332 -29.58 33.71 -2.49
CA LYS A 332 -28.85 32.46 -2.72
C LYS A 332 -29.71 31.32 -2.17
N GLY A 333 -30.22 30.47 -3.06
CA GLY A 333 -30.96 29.28 -2.67
C GLY A 333 -30.05 28.41 -1.81
N ASN A 334 -30.44 28.22 -0.55
CA ASN A 334 -29.87 27.21 0.34
C ASN A 334 -30.24 25.80 -0.16
#